data_AF-A0A963WUU4-F1
#
_entry.id   AF-A0A963WUU4-F1
#
_cell.length_a   1.000
_cell.length_b   1.000
_cell.length_c   1.000
_cell.angle_alpha   90.00
_cell.angle_beta   90.00
_cell.angle_gamma   90.00
#
_symmetry.space_group_name_H-M   'P 1'
#
loop_
_entity.id
_entity.type
_entity.pdbx_description
1 polymer ?
#
loop_
_entity_poly.entity_id
_entity_poly.type
_entity_poly.pdbx_seq_one_letter_code
_entity_poly.pdbx_strand_id
1 'polypeptide(L)'
;ANMAWNSSMNIPETLGYFTRKDDSGEYVIPKIIYSDAFWSETVPYCDLILPDTTYLERHDAISMLDRPISTAHGAGDSIRQPVIEPDRDVRPFQTVLLDLGARLGLPGMVNEDGSPKYPGGYPDYIVNHERSPGIGPLAGWRGKDGEKEGVGEVNPNQLERYIENGCFWSQDLPHSAQYFKHSNREYLDHAVKMGWLGHADPITFQLYNEDLQRFRLSAQGHGEKQPPEQHRKRIETYFDPLPIWYQPFLEAEEGGDEFPVHALSQRPMHMYHSWGSQNAWLRQITSANKLHVHHKLAATHDLQDDDYVWIQNSRGRVKAQVKLVDGVNENVVWTWNAIGKRKGAWGLDKDSPETTKAFLLNHIITEQLAPGADGHAYSNSDPVTGQAAWYDLRVQLQKCAPEDATEEGDRFKPLPDRTSKVVHKGSFGEELTGADTGGAAPLREFIGQRSANASAIPGIRPGRGNQVEEDA
;
A
#
# COMPACT_ATOMS: atom_id res chain seq x y z
N ALA A 1 7.63 0.80 -2.12
CA ALA A 1 7.94 0.56 -0.69
C ALA A 1 8.33 -0.90 -0.52
N ASN A 2 9.21 -1.27 0.42
CA ASN A 2 9.45 -2.69 0.70
C ASN A 2 8.22 -3.29 1.39
N MET A 3 7.30 -3.80 0.57
CA MET A 3 6.00 -4.28 1.00
C MET A 3 6.11 -5.53 1.88
N ALA A 4 7.00 -6.46 1.53
CA ALA A 4 7.07 -7.76 2.20
C ALA A 4 7.80 -7.76 3.54
N TRP A 5 8.39 -6.63 3.93
CA TRP A 5 9.05 -6.48 5.23
C TRP A 5 8.38 -5.41 6.09
N ASN A 6 8.53 -4.14 5.71
CA ASN A 6 8.09 -3.03 6.55
C ASN A 6 6.59 -2.74 6.45
N SER A 7 5.90 -3.31 5.45
CA SER A 7 4.45 -3.14 5.24
C SER A 7 3.69 -4.47 5.18
N SER A 8 4.29 -5.55 5.71
CA SER A 8 3.65 -6.86 5.82
C SER A 8 3.31 -7.16 7.27
N MET A 9 2.27 -7.97 7.46
CA MET A 9 2.00 -8.68 8.71
C MET A 9 2.69 -10.05 8.65
N ASN A 10 3.05 -10.62 9.78
CA ASN A 10 3.67 -11.94 9.89
C ASN A 10 4.85 -12.14 8.91
N ILE A 11 5.92 -11.38 9.12
CA ILE A 11 7.13 -11.45 8.28
C ILE A 11 7.67 -12.90 8.16
N PRO A 12 7.76 -13.72 9.24
CA PRO A 12 8.22 -15.10 9.12
C PRO A 12 7.48 -15.90 8.04
N GLU A 13 6.15 -15.87 8.04
CA GLU A 13 5.35 -16.61 7.07
C GLU A 13 5.43 -15.99 5.68
N THR A 14 5.50 -14.65 5.58
CA THR A 14 5.73 -13.95 4.30
C THR A 14 7.00 -14.44 3.60
N LEU A 15 8.11 -14.57 4.34
CA LEU A 15 9.35 -15.12 3.79
C LEU A 15 9.24 -16.62 3.50
N GLY A 16 8.43 -17.34 4.28
CA GLY A 16 8.03 -18.71 4.02
C GLY A 16 7.38 -18.85 2.64
N TYR A 17 6.45 -17.97 2.27
CA TYR A 17 5.81 -17.99 0.95
C TYR A 17 6.79 -17.79 -0.21
N PHE A 18 7.76 -16.89 -0.06
CA PHE A 18 8.80 -16.67 -1.09
C PHE A 18 9.74 -17.86 -1.27
N THR A 19 9.82 -18.74 -0.28
CA THR A 19 10.75 -19.88 -0.30
C THR A 19 10.04 -21.23 -0.32
N ARG A 20 8.70 -21.24 -0.32
CA ARG A 20 7.88 -22.45 -0.28
C ARG A 20 8.07 -23.24 -1.56
N LYS A 21 8.31 -24.54 -1.39
CA LYS A 21 8.38 -25.52 -2.47
C LYS A 21 7.24 -26.51 -2.34
N ASP A 22 6.76 -27.02 -3.47
CA ASP A 22 5.78 -28.10 -3.50
C ASP A 22 6.46 -29.47 -3.36
N ASP A 23 5.68 -30.55 -3.41
CA ASP A 23 6.17 -31.93 -3.28
C ASP A 23 7.11 -32.35 -4.41
N SER A 24 7.13 -31.62 -5.54
CA SER A 24 8.07 -31.84 -6.64
C SER A 24 9.44 -31.17 -6.41
N GLY A 25 9.54 -30.30 -5.40
CA GLY A 25 10.74 -29.54 -5.08
C GLY A 25 10.86 -28.20 -5.82
N GLU A 26 9.86 -27.86 -6.64
CA GLU A 26 9.75 -26.59 -7.35
C GLU A 26 9.13 -25.52 -6.47
N TYR A 27 9.47 -24.25 -6.72
CA TYR A 27 8.90 -23.13 -5.96
C TYR A 27 7.41 -22.96 -6.28
N VAL A 28 6.59 -22.81 -5.23
CA VAL A 28 5.14 -22.58 -5.37
C VAL A 28 4.86 -21.25 -6.09
N ILE A 29 5.68 -20.23 -5.85
CA ILE A 29 5.72 -19.00 -6.64
C ILE A 29 6.90 -19.15 -7.61
N PRO A 30 6.65 -19.44 -8.91
CA PRO A 30 7.74 -19.83 -9.82
C PRO A 30 8.67 -18.66 -10.17
N LYS A 31 8.14 -17.43 -10.15
CA LYS A 31 8.86 -16.22 -10.52
C LYS A 31 8.45 -15.02 -9.68
N ILE A 32 9.46 -14.31 -9.14
CA ILE A 32 9.28 -13.04 -8.45
C ILE A 32 10.02 -11.95 -9.23
N ILE A 33 9.25 -11.03 -9.80
CA ILE A 33 9.77 -9.81 -10.46
C ILE A 33 9.48 -8.63 -9.55
N TYR A 34 10.49 -7.81 -9.28
CA TYR A 34 10.39 -6.73 -8.32
C TYR A 34 11.08 -5.46 -8.81
N SER A 35 10.52 -4.30 -8.49
CA SER A 35 11.16 -3.01 -8.74
C SER A 35 11.41 -2.30 -7.42
N ASP A 36 12.66 -1.88 -7.21
CA ASP A 36 13.08 -1.16 -6.04
C ASP A 36 14.24 -0.23 -6.42
N ALA A 37 14.29 0.94 -5.77
CA ALA A 37 15.43 1.85 -5.89
C ALA A 37 16.59 1.41 -4.97
N PHE A 38 16.34 0.52 -4.00
CA PHE A 38 17.30 0.09 -3.01
C PHE A 38 17.36 -1.43 -2.88
N TRP A 39 18.50 -1.93 -2.39
CA TRP A 39 18.66 -3.34 -2.01
C TRP A 39 17.89 -3.64 -0.70
N SER A 40 16.56 -3.70 -0.78
CA SER A 40 15.67 -3.96 0.35
C SER A 40 15.59 -5.45 0.70
N GLU A 41 14.93 -5.80 1.80
CA GLU A 41 14.84 -7.19 2.28
C GLU A 41 14.18 -8.16 1.29
N THR A 42 13.35 -7.67 0.36
CA THR A 42 12.69 -8.50 -0.65
C THR A 42 13.60 -8.85 -1.82
N VAL A 43 14.55 -7.97 -2.15
CA VAL A 43 15.38 -8.09 -3.37
C VAL A 43 16.09 -9.45 -3.50
N PRO A 44 16.67 -10.03 -2.43
CA PRO A 44 17.34 -11.34 -2.52
C PRO A 44 16.43 -12.53 -2.81
N TYR A 45 15.10 -12.34 -2.81
CA TYR A 45 14.11 -13.37 -3.13
C TYR A 45 13.62 -13.28 -4.57
N CYS A 46 14.10 -12.31 -5.36
CA CYS A 46 13.60 -12.05 -6.71
C CYS A 46 14.43 -12.75 -7.79
N ASP A 47 13.75 -13.19 -8.85
CA ASP A 47 14.38 -13.72 -10.07
C ASP A 47 14.84 -12.59 -11.00
N LEU A 48 14.06 -11.50 -11.04
CA LEU A 48 14.33 -10.33 -11.86
C LEU A 48 14.07 -9.08 -11.04
N ILE A 49 15.04 -8.17 -11.08
CA ILE A 49 14.96 -6.88 -10.42
C ILE A 49 14.96 -5.81 -11.51
N LEU A 50 14.05 -4.86 -11.42
CA LEU A 50 13.97 -3.67 -12.26
C LEU A 50 14.42 -2.47 -11.43
N PRO A 51 15.70 -2.06 -11.51
CA PRO A 51 16.25 -0.99 -10.68
C PRO A 51 15.55 0.35 -10.95
N ASP A 52 14.86 0.88 -9.93
CA ASP A 52 14.15 2.16 -10.01
C ASP A 52 15.07 3.33 -9.64
N THR A 53 14.60 4.52 -9.98
CA THR A 53 15.16 5.83 -9.64
C THR A 53 14.55 6.38 -8.36
N THR A 54 15.21 7.35 -7.76
CA THR A 54 14.65 8.13 -6.64
C THR A 54 13.77 9.28 -7.16
N TYR A 55 13.06 9.95 -6.26
CA TYR A 55 12.17 11.07 -6.62
C TYR A 55 12.92 12.30 -7.17
N LEU A 56 14.24 12.38 -7.06
CA LEU A 56 15.07 13.47 -7.58
C LEU A 56 15.47 13.27 -9.06
N GLU A 57 15.22 12.09 -9.60
CA GLU A 57 15.79 11.60 -10.87
C GLU A 57 14.72 11.31 -11.92
N ARG A 58 13.46 11.65 -11.62
CA ARG A 58 12.33 11.28 -12.47
C ARG A 58 11.25 12.32 -12.46
N HIS A 59 10.45 12.28 -13.52
CA HIS A 59 9.15 12.94 -13.51
C HIS A 59 8.17 12.14 -12.66
N ASP A 60 7.34 12.84 -11.90
CA ASP A 60 6.26 12.25 -11.11
C ASP A 60 5.05 13.20 -11.11
N ALA A 61 3.84 12.69 -10.91
CA ALA A 61 2.63 13.51 -10.78
C ALA A 61 1.98 13.26 -9.43
N ILE A 62 1.91 14.30 -8.61
CA ILE A 62 1.15 14.33 -7.36
C ILE A 62 -0.27 14.75 -7.71
N SER A 63 -0.97 13.81 -8.34
CA SER A 63 -2.16 13.99 -9.16
C SER A 63 -3.45 14.19 -8.35
N MET A 64 -4.41 14.93 -8.93
CA MET A 64 -5.81 14.98 -8.48
C MET A 64 -6.51 13.61 -8.42
N LEU A 65 -6.00 12.61 -9.15
CA LEU A 65 -6.60 11.27 -9.24
C LEU A 65 -6.07 10.27 -8.20
N ASP A 66 -5.01 10.61 -7.46
CA ASP A 66 -4.41 9.72 -6.45
C ASP A 66 -4.20 10.45 -5.12
N ARG A 67 -3.24 11.37 -5.07
CA ARG A 67 -2.81 12.04 -3.84
C ARG A 67 -2.54 13.52 -4.09
N PRO A 68 -3.58 14.33 -4.28
CA PRO A 68 -3.37 15.76 -4.53
C PRO A 68 -2.80 16.47 -3.30
N ILE A 69 -2.15 17.60 -3.54
CA ILE A 69 -1.72 18.55 -2.50
C ILE A 69 -2.83 19.56 -2.14
N SER A 70 -4.08 19.16 -2.38
CA SER A 70 -5.26 19.99 -2.14
C SER A 70 -5.43 20.30 -0.66
N THR A 71 -6.15 21.39 -0.38
CA THR A 71 -6.52 21.78 0.99
C THR A 71 -8.04 21.87 1.13
N ALA A 72 -8.52 22.10 2.35
CA ALA A 72 -9.95 22.38 2.55
C ALA A 72 -10.43 23.62 1.74
N HIS A 73 -9.53 24.54 1.42
CA HIS A 73 -9.84 25.80 0.74
C HIS A 73 -9.76 25.72 -0.78
N GLY A 74 -9.25 24.62 -1.36
CA GLY A 74 -8.92 24.63 -2.78
C GLY A 74 -8.32 23.34 -3.30
N ALA A 75 -8.41 23.18 -4.62
CA ALA A 75 -7.74 22.10 -5.33
C ALA A 75 -6.27 22.44 -5.57
N GLY A 76 -5.45 21.41 -5.68
CA GLY A 76 -4.05 21.57 -6.01
C GLY A 76 -3.39 20.23 -6.30
N ASP A 77 -2.54 20.25 -7.30
CA ASP A 77 -1.68 19.15 -7.71
C ASP A 77 -0.29 19.68 -8.06
N SER A 78 0.65 18.76 -8.27
CA SER A 78 2.02 19.15 -8.58
C SER A 78 2.72 18.10 -9.41
N ILE A 79 3.82 18.50 -10.04
CA ILE A 79 4.77 17.57 -10.63
C ILE A 79 6.03 17.49 -9.80
N ARG A 80 6.76 16.40 -9.96
CA ARG A 80 8.21 16.38 -9.75
C ARG A 80 8.86 16.34 -11.11
N GLN A 81 9.97 17.05 -11.24
CA GLN A 81 10.86 16.99 -12.38
C GLN A 81 12.24 16.52 -11.91
N PRO A 82 13.01 15.82 -12.76
CA PRO A 82 14.37 15.44 -12.43
C PRO A 82 15.21 16.68 -12.16
N VAL A 83 15.97 16.65 -11.08
CA VAL A 83 16.93 17.70 -10.71
C VAL A 83 18.37 17.18 -10.70
N ILE A 84 18.54 15.87 -10.80
CA ILE A 84 19.83 15.20 -11.01
C ILE A 84 19.66 14.11 -12.07
N GLU A 85 20.70 13.90 -12.86
CA GLU A 85 20.78 12.78 -13.80
C GLU A 85 21.22 11.51 -13.06
N PRO A 86 20.62 10.34 -13.34
CA PRO A 86 21.14 9.07 -12.85
C PRO A 86 22.59 8.83 -13.31
N ASP A 87 23.45 8.43 -12.38
CA ASP A 87 24.87 8.07 -12.61
C ASP A 87 25.08 6.55 -12.76
N ARG A 88 23.99 5.81 -12.98
CA ARG A 88 23.90 4.35 -12.90
C ARG A 88 22.82 3.83 -13.83
N ASP A 89 22.86 2.54 -14.12
CA ASP A 89 21.94 1.87 -15.05
C ASP A 89 20.59 1.57 -14.38
N VAL A 90 19.76 2.62 -14.25
CA VAL A 90 18.43 2.60 -13.64
C VAL A 90 17.44 3.31 -14.56
N ARG A 91 16.16 2.96 -14.49
CA ARG A 91 15.08 3.64 -15.23
C ARG A 91 13.92 3.94 -14.29
N PRO A 92 13.24 5.10 -14.43
CA PRO A 92 12.03 5.36 -13.67
C PRO A 92 10.98 4.26 -13.89
N PHE A 93 10.53 3.63 -12.81
CA PHE A 93 9.67 2.45 -12.90
C PHE A 93 8.37 2.72 -13.68
N GLN A 94 7.79 3.93 -13.57
CA GLN A 94 6.62 4.29 -14.36
C GLN A 94 6.88 4.23 -15.88
N THR A 95 8.06 4.67 -16.32
CA THR A 95 8.46 4.57 -17.74
C THR A 95 8.71 3.11 -18.14
N VAL A 96 9.29 2.31 -17.25
CA VAL A 96 9.47 0.87 -17.49
C VAL A 96 8.12 0.16 -17.64
N LEU A 97 7.11 0.52 -16.85
CA LEU A 97 5.75 -0.04 -16.98
C LEU A 97 5.12 0.29 -18.34
N LEU A 98 5.29 1.52 -18.84
CA LEU A 98 4.79 1.92 -20.15
C LEU A 98 5.49 1.16 -21.29
N ASP A 99 6.81 1.02 -21.21
CA ASP A 99 7.61 0.25 -22.17
C ASP A 99 7.23 -1.23 -22.16
N LEU A 100 7.14 -1.87 -20.99
CA LEU A 100 6.69 -3.25 -20.86
C LEU A 100 5.26 -3.44 -21.38
N GLY A 101 4.35 -2.52 -21.06
CA GLY A 101 2.98 -2.55 -21.57
C GLY A 101 2.91 -2.48 -23.09
N ALA A 102 3.74 -1.65 -23.72
CA ALA A 102 3.84 -1.55 -25.16
C ALA A 102 4.42 -2.82 -25.81
N ARG A 103 5.50 -3.37 -25.25
CA ARG A 103 6.12 -4.63 -25.73
C ARG A 103 5.17 -5.82 -25.63
N LEU A 104 4.29 -5.82 -24.63
CA LEU A 104 3.25 -6.83 -24.45
C LEU A 104 1.97 -6.57 -25.28
N GLY A 105 1.89 -5.44 -26.01
CA GLY A 105 0.72 -5.07 -26.79
C GLY A 105 -0.54 -4.81 -25.94
N LEU A 106 -0.37 -4.34 -24.70
CA LEU A 106 -1.51 -4.16 -23.79
C LEU A 106 -2.46 -3.05 -24.28
N PRO A 107 -3.79 -3.24 -24.17
CA PRO A 107 -4.76 -2.19 -24.47
C PRO A 107 -4.46 -0.89 -23.72
N GLY A 108 -4.49 0.23 -24.44
CA GLY A 108 -4.18 1.55 -23.89
C GLY A 108 -2.68 1.88 -23.76
N MET A 109 -1.78 0.93 -24.10
CA MET A 109 -0.33 1.12 -24.11
C MET A 109 0.29 1.14 -25.52
N VAL A 110 -0.46 0.72 -26.54
CA VAL A 110 -0.07 0.77 -27.97
C VAL A 110 -1.11 1.50 -28.82
N ASN A 111 -0.67 2.02 -29.96
CA ASN A 111 -1.54 2.50 -31.05
C ASN A 111 -2.05 1.32 -31.89
N GLU A 112 -2.95 1.58 -32.84
CA GLU A 112 -3.49 0.54 -33.74
C GLU A 112 -2.42 -0.16 -34.59
N ASP A 113 -1.31 0.53 -34.89
CA ASP A 113 -0.17 -0.03 -35.62
C ASP A 113 0.82 -0.80 -34.72
N GLY A 114 0.52 -0.93 -33.42
CA GLY A 114 1.36 -1.60 -32.44
C GLY A 114 2.51 -0.74 -31.88
N SER A 115 2.68 0.50 -32.35
CA SER A 115 3.68 1.40 -31.79
C SER A 115 3.33 1.82 -30.35
N PRO A 116 4.33 2.11 -29.48
CA PRO A 116 4.06 2.57 -28.12
C PRO A 116 3.20 3.84 -28.11
N LYS A 117 2.17 3.87 -27.25
CA LYS A 117 1.27 5.03 -27.13
C LYS A 117 1.93 6.24 -26.46
N TYR A 118 2.88 5.99 -25.56
CA TYR A 118 3.62 7.03 -24.83
C TYR A 118 5.13 6.86 -25.03
N PRO A 119 5.65 7.11 -26.26
CA PRO A 119 7.06 6.90 -26.58
C PRO A 119 8.01 7.79 -25.77
N GLY A 120 7.54 8.92 -25.23
CA GLY A 120 8.33 9.79 -24.33
C GLY A 120 8.34 9.32 -22.87
N GLY A 121 7.79 8.15 -22.56
CA GLY A 121 7.75 7.59 -21.21
C GLY A 121 6.75 8.29 -20.30
N TYR A 122 7.05 8.36 -19.01
CA TYR A 122 6.10 8.91 -18.04
C TYR A 122 5.77 10.41 -18.21
N PRO A 123 6.70 11.31 -18.59
CA PRO A 123 6.37 12.71 -18.90
C PRO A 123 5.31 12.82 -20.00
N ASP A 124 5.45 12.02 -21.06
CA ASP A 124 4.48 11.94 -22.16
C ASP A 124 3.13 11.41 -21.67
N TYR A 125 3.14 10.36 -20.83
CA TYR A 125 1.93 9.86 -20.19
C TYR A 125 1.23 10.94 -19.33
N ILE A 126 1.97 11.72 -18.54
CA ILE A 126 1.38 12.78 -17.70
C ILE A 126 0.58 13.78 -18.55
N VAL A 127 1.09 14.14 -19.73
CA VAL A 127 0.46 15.11 -20.62
C VAL A 127 -0.69 14.50 -21.40
N ASN A 128 -0.45 13.34 -22.03
CA ASN A 128 -1.31 12.79 -23.08
C ASN A 128 -2.31 11.75 -22.58
N HIS A 129 -2.13 11.18 -21.38
CA HIS A 129 -3.10 10.24 -20.84
C HIS A 129 -4.37 10.98 -20.42
N GLU A 130 -5.52 10.46 -20.83
CA GLU A 130 -6.83 10.87 -20.35
C GLU A 130 -7.52 9.69 -19.68
N ARG A 131 -7.85 9.84 -18.39
CA ARG A 131 -8.64 8.87 -17.62
C ARG A 131 -10.08 8.80 -18.12
N SER A 132 -10.59 9.95 -18.57
CA SER A 132 -11.85 10.13 -19.27
C SER A 132 -11.72 11.37 -20.17
N PRO A 133 -12.61 11.61 -21.16
CA PRO A 133 -12.45 12.71 -22.10
C PRO A 133 -12.21 14.07 -21.40
N GLY A 134 -11.07 14.70 -21.66
CA GLY A 134 -10.68 15.97 -21.07
C GLY A 134 -10.08 15.91 -19.65
N ILE A 135 -9.99 14.74 -19.02
CA ILE A 135 -9.48 14.59 -17.64
C ILE A 135 -8.19 13.76 -17.67
N GLY A 136 -7.07 14.44 -17.45
CA GLY A 136 -5.75 13.82 -17.33
C GLY A 136 -5.26 13.69 -15.88
N PRO A 137 -4.00 13.24 -15.68
CA PRO A 137 -3.37 13.19 -14.36
C PRO A 137 -3.24 14.54 -13.66
N LEU A 138 -3.11 15.64 -14.40
CA LEU A 138 -2.94 16.99 -13.88
C LEU A 138 -4.13 17.88 -14.29
N ALA A 139 -4.61 18.71 -13.36
CA ALA A 139 -5.74 19.60 -13.55
C ALA A 139 -5.37 21.01 -14.04
N GLY A 140 -4.15 21.48 -13.78
CA GLY A 140 -3.69 22.81 -14.18
C GLY A 140 -3.37 22.93 -15.68
N TRP A 141 -3.67 24.09 -16.27
CA TRP A 141 -3.38 24.43 -17.67
C TRP A 141 -3.80 23.37 -18.68
N ARG A 142 -5.04 22.89 -18.59
CA ARG A 142 -5.69 22.05 -19.62
C ARG A 142 -6.15 22.88 -20.83
N GLY A 143 -6.61 22.19 -21.87
CA GLY A 143 -6.97 22.79 -23.15
C GLY A 143 -5.73 23.03 -24.02
N LYS A 144 -5.87 22.98 -25.36
CA LYS A 144 -4.73 23.07 -26.30
C LYS A 144 -3.82 24.27 -26.07
N ASP A 145 -4.39 25.38 -25.61
CA ASP A 145 -3.69 26.65 -25.35
C ASP A 145 -3.32 26.86 -23.86
N GLY A 146 -3.68 25.90 -22.99
CA GLY A 146 -3.39 25.94 -21.55
C GLY A 146 -4.27 26.89 -20.73
N GLU A 147 -5.42 27.30 -21.25
CA GLU A 147 -6.32 28.27 -20.60
C GLU A 147 -7.41 27.65 -19.72
N LYS A 148 -7.55 26.31 -19.73
CA LYS A 148 -8.55 25.58 -18.94
C LYS A 148 -7.93 24.95 -17.69
N GLU A 149 -8.78 24.49 -16.81
CA GLU A 149 -8.43 23.81 -15.56
C GLU A 149 -9.45 22.70 -15.26
N GLY A 150 -9.00 21.63 -14.61
CA GLY A 150 -9.80 20.44 -14.31
C GLY A 150 -10.11 19.61 -15.55
N VAL A 151 -11.00 20.11 -16.41
CA VAL A 151 -11.46 19.44 -17.63
C VAL A 151 -11.05 20.24 -18.86
N GLY A 152 -10.35 19.61 -19.78
CA GLY A 152 -9.96 20.17 -21.07
C GLY A 152 -9.05 19.25 -21.86
N GLU A 153 -8.97 19.51 -23.16
CA GLU A 153 -8.10 18.77 -24.10
C GLU A 153 -6.66 18.74 -23.61
N VAL A 154 -5.88 17.77 -24.10
CA VAL A 154 -4.43 17.72 -23.86
C VAL A 154 -3.77 19.04 -24.27
N ASN A 155 -2.97 19.58 -23.34
CA ASN A 155 -2.09 20.71 -23.58
C ASN A 155 -0.66 20.18 -23.81
N PRO A 156 -0.08 20.31 -25.01
CA PRO A 156 1.28 19.81 -25.26
C PRO A 156 2.35 20.51 -24.41
N ASN A 157 2.06 21.72 -23.90
CA ASN A 157 2.97 22.49 -23.06
C ASN A 157 2.64 22.36 -21.56
N GLN A 158 1.80 21.39 -21.15
CA GLN A 158 1.29 21.33 -19.78
C GLN A 158 2.44 21.25 -18.76
N LEU A 159 3.42 20.36 -19.00
CA LEU A 159 4.55 20.18 -18.10
C LEU A 159 5.40 21.44 -17.97
N GLU A 160 5.68 22.12 -19.08
CA GLU A 160 6.43 23.38 -19.09
C GLU A 160 5.71 24.44 -18.25
N ARG A 161 4.38 24.53 -18.35
CA ARG A 161 3.59 25.46 -17.53
C ARG A 161 3.68 25.15 -16.05
N TYR A 162 3.69 23.88 -15.67
CA TYR A 162 3.95 23.49 -14.28
C TYR A 162 5.37 23.88 -13.86
N ILE A 163 6.40 23.60 -14.67
CA ILE A 163 7.80 23.95 -14.38
C ILE A 163 7.96 25.47 -14.18
N GLU A 164 7.41 26.27 -15.09
CA GLU A 164 7.39 27.73 -15.01
C GLU A 164 6.69 28.24 -13.75
N ASN A 165 5.64 27.54 -13.31
CA ASN A 165 4.91 27.82 -12.07
C ASN A 165 5.50 27.12 -10.82
N GLY A 166 6.77 26.75 -10.86
CA GLY A 166 7.48 26.18 -9.71
C GLY A 166 7.07 24.74 -9.37
N CYS A 167 6.56 23.99 -10.34
CA CYS A 167 6.03 22.63 -10.26
C CYS A 167 4.68 22.46 -9.53
N PHE A 168 3.98 23.55 -9.22
CA PHE A 168 2.71 23.50 -8.49
C PHE A 168 1.56 24.09 -9.31
N TRP A 169 0.36 23.58 -9.12
CA TRP A 169 -0.87 24.26 -9.48
C TRP A 169 -1.83 24.24 -8.29
N SER A 170 -2.54 25.34 -8.09
CA SER A 170 -3.57 25.43 -7.07
C SER A 170 -4.67 26.38 -7.51
N GLN A 171 -5.88 26.08 -7.05
CA GLN A 171 -7.04 26.94 -7.20
C GLN A 171 -7.74 27.09 -5.86
N ASP A 172 -7.95 28.33 -5.45
CA ASP A 172 -8.77 28.64 -4.28
C ASP A 172 -10.27 28.58 -4.63
N LEU A 173 -11.03 27.91 -3.77
CA LEU A 173 -12.48 27.98 -3.78
C LEU A 173 -12.93 29.34 -3.23
N PRO A 174 -13.98 29.95 -3.80
CA PRO A 174 -14.59 31.12 -3.18
C PRO A 174 -15.08 30.78 -1.77
N HIS A 175 -15.04 31.75 -0.86
CA HIS A 175 -15.39 31.52 0.56
C HIS A 175 -16.79 30.91 0.73
N SER A 176 -17.73 31.28 -0.14
CA SER A 176 -19.08 30.73 -0.20
C SER A 176 -19.14 29.23 -0.53
N ALA A 177 -18.13 28.66 -1.19
CA ALA A 177 -18.04 27.24 -1.56
C ALA A 177 -17.17 26.39 -0.59
N GLN A 178 -16.59 26.98 0.46
CA GLN A 178 -15.67 26.26 1.35
C GLN A 178 -16.36 25.42 2.43
N TYR A 179 -17.61 25.75 2.78
CA TYR A 179 -18.36 25.12 3.87
C TYR A 179 -19.55 24.30 3.36
N PHE A 180 -19.96 23.30 4.16
CA PHE A 180 -21.09 22.41 3.85
C PHE A 180 -21.02 21.78 2.44
N LYS A 181 -19.80 21.43 1.97
CA LYS A 181 -19.52 20.92 0.62
C LYS A 181 -20.47 19.82 0.11
N HIS A 182 -20.96 18.97 1.02
CA HIS A 182 -21.92 17.92 0.69
C HIS A 182 -23.29 18.44 0.20
N SER A 183 -23.70 19.67 0.53
CA SER A 183 -24.99 20.28 0.16
C SER A 183 -24.88 21.69 -0.44
N ASN A 184 -23.66 22.22 -0.52
CA ASN A 184 -23.39 23.55 -1.04
C ASN A 184 -23.45 23.55 -2.57
N ARG A 185 -24.45 24.24 -3.13
CA ARG A 185 -24.68 24.31 -4.58
C ARG A 185 -23.46 24.81 -5.35
N GLU A 186 -22.82 25.89 -4.89
CA GLU A 186 -21.67 26.47 -5.59
C GLU A 186 -20.47 25.51 -5.60
N TYR A 187 -20.23 24.81 -4.48
CA TYR A 187 -19.20 23.77 -4.44
C TYR A 187 -19.54 22.59 -5.36
N LEU A 188 -20.77 22.09 -5.33
CA LEU A 188 -21.18 20.92 -6.10
C LEU A 188 -21.13 21.22 -7.61
N ASP A 189 -21.59 22.40 -8.04
CA ASP A 189 -21.51 22.84 -9.43
C ASP A 189 -20.03 23.00 -9.86
N HIS A 190 -19.18 23.55 -8.98
CA HIS A 190 -17.74 23.64 -9.22
C HIS A 190 -17.08 22.25 -9.33
N ALA A 191 -17.42 21.31 -8.44
CA ALA A 191 -16.87 19.95 -8.45
C ALA A 191 -17.27 19.19 -9.73
N VAL A 192 -18.47 19.42 -10.27
CA VAL A 192 -18.88 18.89 -11.58
C VAL A 192 -18.07 19.54 -12.70
N LYS A 193 -17.92 20.88 -12.69
CA LYS A 193 -17.09 21.60 -13.67
C LYS A 193 -15.66 21.05 -13.71
N MET A 194 -15.10 20.71 -12.55
CA MET A 194 -13.74 20.16 -12.42
C MET A 194 -13.64 18.65 -12.69
N GLY A 195 -14.77 17.96 -12.94
CA GLY A 195 -14.80 16.53 -13.21
C GLY A 195 -14.61 15.63 -11.99
N TRP A 196 -14.77 16.16 -10.77
CA TRP A 196 -14.69 15.38 -9.52
C TRP A 196 -15.97 14.63 -9.23
N LEU A 197 -17.11 15.18 -9.63
CA LEU A 197 -18.44 14.60 -9.50
C LEU A 197 -19.12 14.52 -10.87
N GLY A 198 -19.96 13.49 -11.06
CA GLY A 198 -20.75 13.35 -12.28
C GLY A 198 -22.00 14.26 -12.31
N HIS A 199 -22.50 14.66 -11.14
CA HIS A 199 -23.68 15.52 -10.99
C HIS A 199 -23.58 16.35 -9.70
N ALA A 200 -24.29 17.48 -9.66
CA ALA A 200 -24.25 18.44 -8.56
C ALA A 200 -25.37 18.18 -7.52
N ASP A 201 -25.76 16.92 -7.35
CA ASP A 201 -26.76 16.55 -6.34
C ASP A 201 -26.13 16.54 -4.94
N PRO A 202 -26.90 16.83 -3.88
CA PRO A 202 -26.41 16.74 -2.51
C PRO A 202 -25.89 15.34 -2.18
N ILE A 203 -24.68 15.27 -1.62
CA ILE A 203 -24.09 14.05 -1.07
C ILE A 203 -24.74 13.81 0.30
N THR A 204 -25.66 12.85 0.36
CA THR A 204 -26.41 12.55 1.57
C THR A 204 -25.61 11.61 2.48
N PHE A 205 -25.36 12.03 3.72
CA PHE A 205 -24.81 11.15 4.75
C PHE A 205 -25.88 10.18 5.23
N GLN A 206 -25.75 8.91 4.87
CA GLN A 206 -26.69 7.88 5.24
C GLN A 206 -26.32 7.30 6.61
N LEU A 207 -27.19 7.49 7.62
CA LEU A 207 -27.06 6.74 8.88
C LEU A 207 -27.46 5.28 8.69
N TYR A 208 -28.48 5.04 7.87
CA TYR A 208 -28.90 3.71 7.45
C TYR A 208 -28.35 3.43 6.05
N ASN A 209 -27.43 2.49 5.92
CA ASN A 209 -26.79 2.15 4.67
C ASN A 209 -27.56 1.03 3.93
N GLU A 210 -28.31 1.41 2.90
CA GLU A 210 -29.08 0.48 2.07
C GLU A 210 -28.20 -0.56 1.35
N ASP A 211 -26.96 -0.22 1.01
CA ASP A 211 -26.06 -1.18 0.37
C ASP A 211 -25.65 -2.28 1.35
N LEU A 212 -25.32 -1.93 2.60
CA LEU A 212 -25.08 -2.93 3.65
C LEU A 212 -26.33 -3.77 3.93
N GLN A 213 -27.51 -3.14 3.96
CA GLN A 213 -28.76 -3.88 4.11
C GLN A 213 -28.97 -4.90 2.99
N ARG A 214 -28.66 -4.58 1.74
CA ARG A 214 -28.75 -5.53 0.62
C ARG A 214 -27.86 -6.74 0.84
N PHE A 215 -26.62 -6.54 1.29
CA PHE A 215 -25.72 -7.64 1.64
C PHE A 215 -26.30 -8.47 2.80
N ARG A 216 -26.82 -7.83 3.84
CA ARG A 216 -27.44 -8.50 4.99
C ARG A 216 -28.66 -9.34 4.59
N LEU A 217 -29.58 -8.78 3.81
CA LEU A 217 -30.75 -9.48 3.26
C LEU A 217 -30.35 -10.66 2.39
N SER A 218 -29.29 -10.51 1.59
CA SER A 218 -28.73 -11.62 0.80
C SER A 218 -28.21 -12.74 1.69
N ALA A 219 -27.64 -12.46 2.86
CA ALA A 219 -27.25 -13.49 3.80
C ALA A 219 -28.45 -14.18 4.47
N GLN A 220 -29.57 -13.47 4.59
CA GLN A 220 -30.82 -13.95 5.20
C GLN A 220 -31.73 -14.73 4.25
N GLY A 221 -31.31 -14.99 3.01
CA GLY A 221 -32.12 -15.75 2.06
C GLY A 221 -32.94 -14.90 1.07
N HIS A 222 -32.78 -13.57 1.06
CA HIS A 222 -33.53 -12.69 0.19
C HIS A 222 -32.75 -12.31 -1.08
N GLY A 223 -33.42 -12.34 -2.24
CA GLY A 223 -32.84 -11.99 -3.53
C GLY A 223 -32.16 -13.18 -4.25
N GLU A 224 -31.88 -13.00 -5.54
CA GLU A 224 -31.38 -14.08 -6.41
C GLU A 224 -29.93 -14.49 -6.09
N LYS A 225 -29.12 -13.54 -5.60
CA LYS A 225 -27.70 -13.75 -5.27
C LYS A 225 -27.56 -13.94 -3.77
N GLN A 226 -27.02 -15.08 -3.39
CA GLN A 226 -26.82 -15.49 -2.01
C GLN A 226 -25.32 -15.72 -1.76
N PRO A 227 -24.75 -15.29 -0.62
CA PRO A 227 -23.38 -15.62 -0.30
C PRO A 227 -23.26 -17.11 0.06
N PRO A 228 -22.05 -17.70 -0.03
CA PRO A 228 -21.81 -19.07 0.41
C PRO A 228 -22.28 -19.28 1.86
N GLU A 229 -22.85 -20.44 2.14
CA GLU A 229 -23.48 -20.76 3.43
C GLU A 229 -22.58 -20.44 4.63
N GLN A 230 -21.31 -20.83 4.55
CA GLN A 230 -20.29 -20.61 5.57
C GLN A 230 -20.03 -19.12 5.91
N HIS A 231 -20.41 -18.19 5.03
CA HIS A 231 -20.20 -16.75 5.22
C HIS A 231 -21.47 -16.00 5.60
N ARG A 232 -22.66 -16.62 5.52
CA ARG A 232 -23.95 -15.96 5.78
C ARG A 232 -24.00 -15.30 7.14
N LYS A 233 -23.67 -16.04 8.20
CA LYS A 233 -23.67 -15.50 9.58
C LYS A 233 -22.72 -14.32 9.75
N ARG A 234 -21.53 -14.37 9.15
CA ARG A 234 -20.54 -13.28 9.21
C ARG A 234 -21.08 -12.03 8.53
N ILE A 235 -21.63 -12.18 7.32
CA ILE A 235 -22.24 -11.07 6.56
C ILE A 235 -23.42 -10.49 7.34
N GLU A 236 -24.33 -11.34 7.83
CA GLU A 236 -25.49 -10.90 8.59
C GLU A 236 -25.14 -10.10 9.85
N THR A 237 -24.03 -10.45 10.49
CA THR A 237 -23.53 -9.81 11.72
C THR A 237 -22.91 -8.45 11.44
N TYR A 238 -22.02 -8.36 10.44
CA TYR A 238 -21.17 -7.18 10.26
C TYR A 238 -21.67 -6.18 9.21
N PHE A 239 -22.55 -6.59 8.30
CA PHE A 239 -23.16 -5.70 7.31
C PHE A 239 -24.47 -5.10 7.87
N ASP A 240 -24.43 -4.68 9.14
CA ASP A 240 -25.57 -3.97 9.74
C ASP A 240 -25.73 -2.62 9.03
N PRO A 241 -26.94 -2.26 8.57
CA PRO A 241 -27.15 -0.98 7.91
C PRO A 241 -26.98 0.20 8.88
N LEU A 242 -27.01 -0.02 10.19
CA LEU A 242 -26.73 1.00 11.19
C LEU A 242 -25.32 0.83 11.76
N PRO A 243 -24.71 1.91 12.30
CA PRO A 243 -23.50 1.78 13.08
C PRO A 243 -23.71 0.85 14.27
N ILE A 244 -22.91 -0.21 14.33
CA ILE A 244 -22.90 -1.16 15.43
C ILE A 244 -21.53 -1.17 16.11
N TRP A 245 -21.52 -1.62 17.35
CA TRP A 245 -20.29 -1.95 18.05
C TRP A 245 -20.06 -3.46 17.96
N TYR A 246 -18.84 -3.84 17.62
CA TYR A 246 -18.32 -5.20 17.80
C TYR A 246 -16.91 -5.12 18.39
N GLN A 247 -16.56 -6.12 19.20
CA GLN A 247 -15.23 -6.22 19.80
C GLN A 247 -14.19 -6.58 18.72
N PRO A 248 -12.95 -6.06 18.79
CA PRO A 248 -11.87 -6.47 17.89
C PRO A 248 -11.64 -7.98 17.93
N PHE A 249 -11.42 -8.61 16.77
CA PHE A 249 -11.39 -10.08 16.68
C PHE A 249 -10.28 -10.71 17.52
N LEU A 250 -9.07 -10.13 17.53
CA LEU A 250 -7.99 -10.67 18.34
C LEU A 250 -8.26 -10.54 19.85
N GLU A 251 -9.02 -9.53 20.27
CA GLU A 251 -9.43 -9.40 21.67
C GLU A 251 -10.52 -10.42 22.04
N ALA A 252 -11.47 -10.67 21.13
CA ALA A 252 -12.57 -11.61 21.34
C ALA A 252 -12.16 -13.09 21.23
N GLU A 253 -11.24 -13.42 20.32
CA GLU A 253 -10.95 -14.80 19.89
C GLU A 253 -9.51 -15.28 20.17
N GLU A 254 -8.53 -14.37 20.25
CA GLU A 254 -7.10 -14.70 20.39
C GLU A 254 -6.39 -13.92 21.51
N GLY A 255 -6.82 -14.14 22.76
CA GLY A 255 -6.01 -13.80 23.94
C GLY A 255 -6.52 -12.66 24.82
N GLY A 256 -7.79 -12.72 25.23
CA GLY A 256 -8.31 -11.83 26.27
C GLY A 256 -7.44 -11.83 27.53
N ASP A 257 -7.39 -12.95 28.25
CA ASP A 257 -6.67 -13.04 29.52
C ASP A 257 -5.20 -13.47 29.39
N GLU A 258 -4.86 -14.24 28.35
CA GLU A 258 -3.48 -14.73 28.13
C GLU A 258 -2.55 -13.62 27.60
N PHE A 259 -3.08 -12.73 26.75
CA PHE A 259 -2.36 -11.63 26.12
C PHE A 259 -3.02 -10.29 26.49
N PRO A 260 -2.91 -9.83 27.76
CA PRO A 260 -3.74 -8.76 28.31
C PRO A 260 -3.42 -7.34 27.78
N VAL A 261 -2.28 -7.17 27.10
CA VAL A 261 -1.76 -5.85 26.70
C VAL A 261 -2.05 -5.60 25.21
N HIS A 262 -2.49 -4.40 24.85
CA HIS A 262 -2.59 -3.98 23.45
C HIS A 262 -1.26 -3.40 22.97
N ALA A 263 -0.80 -3.77 21.78
CA ALA A 263 0.43 -3.26 21.19
C ALA A 263 0.17 -2.48 19.91
N LEU A 264 0.65 -1.25 19.85
CA LEU A 264 0.45 -0.34 18.71
C LEU A 264 1.77 0.00 18.02
N SER A 265 1.74 0.09 16.69
CA SER A 265 2.84 0.66 15.91
C SER A 265 2.43 2.00 15.32
N GLN A 266 3.25 3.03 15.54
CA GLN A 266 3.03 4.38 15.02
C GLN A 266 3.99 4.68 13.88
N ARG A 267 3.59 5.55 12.94
CA ARG A 267 4.48 6.00 11.87
C ARG A 267 5.37 7.14 12.38
N PRO A 268 6.70 7.06 12.24
CA PRO A 268 7.57 8.15 12.66
C PRO A 268 7.31 9.40 11.82
N MET A 269 7.06 10.53 12.48
CA MET A 269 6.72 11.80 11.82
C MET A 269 7.84 12.35 10.93
N HIS A 270 9.09 12.00 11.23
CA HIS A 270 10.28 12.53 10.55
C HIS A 270 10.72 11.70 9.34
N MET A 271 10.03 10.61 8.99
CA MET A 271 10.39 9.81 7.81
C MET A 271 9.15 9.31 7.05
N TYR A 272 9.32 9.02 5.76
CA TYR A 272 8.26 8.45 4.96
C TYR A 272 8.28 6.92 5.01
N HIS A 273 7.38 6.32 5.80
CA HIS A 273 7.27 4.86 5.95
C HIS A 273 8.64 4.20 6.22
N SER A 274 9.08 3.30 5.34
CA SER A 274 10.33 2.55 5.48
C SER A 274 11.54 3.24 4.85
N TRP A 275 11.35 4.42 4.27
CA TRP A 275 12.34 5.14 3.45
C TRP A 275 13.17 6.13 4.27
N GLY A 276 13.58 5.73 5.47
CA GLY A 276 14.49 6.50 6.34
C GLY A 276 15.95 6.06 6.26
N SER A 277 16.21 4.78 6.02
CA SER A 277 17.55 4.17 6.14
C SER A 277 18.59 4.65 5.13
N GLN A 278 18.17 5.35 4.08
CA GLN A 278 19.08 5.94 3.09
C GLN A 278 19.43 7.40 3.41
N ASN A 279 18.75 8.01 4.38
CA ASN A 279 18.95 9.40 4.74
C ASN A 279 19.83 9.51 5.99
N ALA A 280 21.10 9.89 5.80
CA ALA A 280 22.07 10.01 6.89
C ALA A 280 21.68 11.03 7.97
N TRP A 281 20.84 12.03 7.66
CA TRP A 281 20.36 13.00 8.64
C TRP A 281 19.20 12.46 9.46
N LEU A 282 18.22 11.82 8.83
CA LEU A 282 17.09 11.21 9.55
C LEU A 282 17.54 10.07 10.48
N ARG A 283 18.57 9.31 10.08
CA ARG A 283 19.15 8.26 10.92
C ARG A 283 19.77 8.80 12.21
N GLN A 284 20.25 10.04 12.24
CA GLN A 284 20.73 10.68 13.46
C GLN A 284 19.59 10.98 14.45
N ILE A 285 18.36 11.14 13.94
CA ILE A 285 17.16 11.35 14.76
C ILE A 285 16.68 10.02 15.34
N THR A 286 16.56 8.98 14.52
CA THR A 286 16.07 7.67 14.99
C THR A 286 16.64 6.53 14.14
N SER A 287 17.69 5.88 14.65
CA SER A 287 18.25 4.62 14.10
C SER A 287 17.82 3.38 14.88
N ALA A 288 17.16 3.56 16.03
CA ALA A 288 16.62 2.47 16.84
C ALA A 288 15.31 2.91 17.53
N ASN A 289 14.36 1.99 17.63
CA ASN A 289 13.10 2.17 18.34
C ASN A 289 13.07 1.38 19.66
N LYS A 290 12.28 1.88 20.61
CA LYS A 290 12.01 1.25 21.90
C LYS A 290 10.52 0.96 22.05
N LEU A 291 10.20 -0.04 22.87
CA LEU A 291 8.83 -0.26 23.32
C LEU A 291 8.51 0.74 24.43
N HIS A 292 7.53 1.61 24.20
CA HIS A 292 7.08 2.58 25.19
C HIS A 292 6.01 1.94 26.07
N VAL A 293 6.26 1.91 27.37
CA VAL A 293 5.47 1.18 28.36
C VAL A 293 5.05 2.14 29.49
N HIS A 294 3.79 2.05 29.92
CA HIS A 294 3.32 2.80 31.08
C HIS A 294 4.05 2.38 32.36
N HIS A 295 4.39 3.31 33.26
CA HIS A 295 5.14 2.99 34.49
C HIS A 295 4.46 1.94 35.37
N LYS A 296 3.12 1.95 35.46
CA LYS A 296 2.38 0.94 36.25
C LYS A 296 2.47 -0.46 35.64
N LEU A 297 2.33 -0.57 34.33
CA LEU A 297 2.48 -1.85 33.63
C LEU A 297 3.93 -2.33 33.73
N ALA A 298 4.90 -1.42 33.62
CA ALA A 298 6.29 -1.78 33.83
C ALA A 298 6.54 -2.35 35.23
N ALA A 299 5.97 -1.73 36.27
CA ALA A 299 6.09 -2.23 37.65
C ALA A 299 5.50 -3.65 37.83
N THR A 300 4.39 -3.99 37.16
CA THR A 300 3.81 -5.35 37.24
C THR A 300 4.68 -6.41 36.55
N HIS A 301 5.54 -5.99 35.61
CA HIS A 301 6.46 -6.86 34.88
C HIS A 301 7.93 -6.72 35.34
N ASP A 302 8.20 -6.01 36.44
CA ASP A 302 9.55 -5.67 36.92
C ASP A 302 10.43 -4.98 35.84
N LEU A 303 9.84 -4.17 34.95
CA LEU A 303 10.57 -3.50 33.87
C LEU A 303 11.05 -2.12 34.29
N GLN A 304 12.28 -1.79 33.90
CA GLN A 304 12.87 -0.45 33.99
C GLN A 304 13.20 0.10 32.61
N ASP A 305 13.56 1.38 32.55
CA ASP A 305 14.18 1.94 31.35
C ASP A 305 15.39 1.08 30.95
N ASP A 306 15.51 0.83 29.65
CA ASP A 306 16.60 0.07 29.04
C ASP A 306 16.62 -1.45 29.28
N ASP A 307 15.68 -1.99 30.05
CA ASP A 307 15.46 -3.44 30.13
C ASP A 307 15.03 -4.02 28.76
N TYR A 308 15.40 -5.28 28.52
CA TYR A 308 14.92 -6.05 27.39
C TYR A 308 13.66 -6.83 27.76
N VAL A 309 12.69 -6.83 26.85
CA VAL A 309 11.41 -7.52 27.01
C VAL A 309 11.09 -8.34 25.77
N TRP A 310 10.57 -9.54 25.98
CA TRP A 310 9.86 -10.32 24.98
C TRP A 310 8.41 -9.83 24.88
N ILE A 311 8.03 -9.42 23.68
CA ILE A 311 6.65 -9.09 23.31
C ILE A 311 6.11 -10.31 22.57
N GLN A 312 5.12 -11.00 23.12
CA GLN A 312 4.71 -12.30 22.61
C GLN A 312 3.20 -12.47 22.49
N ASN A 313 2.78 -13.28 21.53
CA ASN A 313 1.41 -13.73 21.34
C ASN A 313 1.39 -15.17 20.80
N SER A 314 0.21 -15.65 20.37
CA SER A 314 0.01 -16.98 19.79
C SER A 314 0.90 -17.28 18.57
N ARG A 315 1.42 -16.27 17.87
CA ARG A 315 2.21 -16.43 16.63
C ARG A 315 3.70 -16.40 16.85
N GLY A 316 4.17 -15.89 17.97
CA GLY A 316 5.58 -15.83 18.28
C GLY A 316 5.93 -14.66 19.17
N ARG A 317 7.18 -14.22 19.08
CA ARG A 317 7.70 -13.16 19.91
C ARG A 317 8.68 -12.26 19.16
N VAL A 318 8.80 -11.02 19.62
CA VAL A 318 9.87 -10.10 19.25
C VAL A 318 10.50 -9.51 20.50
N LYS A 319 11.79 -9.22 20.42
CA LYS A 319 12.53 -8.56 21.49
C LYS A 319 12.61 -7.06 21.27
N ALA A 320 12.43 -6.30 22.34
CA ALA A 320 12.57 -4.85 22.32
C ALA A 320 13.23 -4.34 23.60
N GLN A 321 13.87 -3.18 23.50
CA GLN A 321 14.30 -2.42 24.67
C GLN A 321 13.17 -1.50 25.15
N VAL A 322 12.99 -1.39 26.46
CA VAL A 322 11.89 -0.63 27.08
C VAL A 322 12.26 0.85 27.28
N LYS A 323 11.26 1.71 27.09
CA LYS A 323 11.24 3.10 27.57
C LYS A 323 9.96 3.36 28.34
N LEU A 324 10.07 3.86 29.56
CA LEU A 324 8.93 4.21 30.39
C LEU A 324 8.37 5.58 30.02
N VAL A 325 7.04 5.67 29.88
CA VAL A 325 6.31 6.91 29.60
C VAL A 325 4.92 6.89 30.23
N ASP A 326 4.41 8.05 30.64
CA ASP A 326 3.05 8.15 31.23
C ASP A 326 1.99 8.60 30.22
N GLY A 327 2.42 9.06 29.04
CA GLY A 327 1.54 9.51 27.95
C GLY A 327 0.89 8.36 27.15
N VAL A 328 0.73 7.18 27.76
CA VAL A 328 0.12 5.99 27.14
C VAL A 328 -0.85 5.36 28.14
N ASN A 329 -1.95 4.78 27.65
CA ASN A 329 -2.89 4.03 28.49
C ASN A 329 -2.18 2.87 29.21
N GLU A 330 -2.58 2.57 30.44
CA GLU A 330 -1.92 1.58 31.31
C GLU A 330 -1.88 0.17 30.73
N ASN A 331 -2.82 -0.19 29.84
CA ASN A 331 -2.90 -1.51 29.21
C ASN A 331 -2.40 -1.50 27.75
N VAL A 332 -1.72 -0.43 27.33
CA VAL A 332 -1.25 -0.24 25.96
C VAL A 332 0.26 -0.01 25.96
N VAL A 333 0.94 -0.64 25.01
CA VAL A 333 2.33 -0.34 24.66
C VAL A 333 2.41 0.12 23.22
N TRP A 334 3.43 0.92 22.88
CA TRP A 334 3.60 1.36 21.51
C TRP A 334 5.07 1.51 21.08
N THR A 335 5.31 1.44 19.77
CA THR A 335 6.63 1.68 19.18
C THR A 335 6.53 2.39 17.82
N TRP A 336 7.65 2.89 17.34
CA TRP A 336 7.82 3.38 15.98
C TRP A 336 7.93 2.21 14.99
N ASN A 337 7.13 2.26 13.91
CA ASN A 337 7.18 1.29 12.82
C ASN A 337 8.35 1.59 11.86
N ALA A 338 8.72 0.58 11.06
CA ALA A 338 9.60 0.63 9.89
C ALA A 338 11.08 0.96 10.14
N ILE A 339 11.52 1.03 11.41
CA ILE A 339 12.92 1.25 11.79
C ILE A 339 13.75 -0.02 11.62
N GLY A 340 13.28 -1.16 12.16
CA GLY A 340 14.00 -2.42 12.16
C GLY A 340 14.27 -2.98 10.77
N LYS A 341 15.55 -3.18 10.44
CA LYS A 341 16.01 -3.69 9.14
C LYS A 341 16.69 -5.04 9.30
N ARG A 342 16.66 -5.85 8.24
CA ARG A 342 17.45 -7.08 8.20
C ARG A 342 18.91 -6.77 7.90
N LYS A 343 19.83 -7.42 8.63
CA LYS A 343 21.28 -7.32 8.38
C LYS A 343 21.58 -7.69 6.91
N GLY A 344 22.31 -6.80 6.21
CA GLY A 344 22.61 -6.93 4.76
C GLY A 344 21.64 -6.19 3.82
N ALA A 345 20.52 -5.65 4.33
CA ALA A 345 19.59 -4.82 3.56
C ALA A 345 19.95 -3.33 3.63
N TRP A 346 19.39 -2.56 2.70
CA TRP A 346 19.47 -1.09 2.61
C TRP A 346 20.89 -0.50 2.50
N GLY A 347 21.95 -1.31 2.52
CA GLY A 347 23.32 -0.79 2.46
C GLY A 347 23.78 -0.14 3.74
N LEU A 348 23.11 -0.52 4.82
CA LEU A 348 23.54 -0.22 6.15
C LEU A 348 24.75 -1.08 6.51
N ASP A 349 25.61 -0.53 7.36
CA ASP A 349 26.65 -1.31 8.00
C ASP A 349 26.03 -2.48 8.78
N LYS A 350 26.73 -3.62 8.84
CA LYS A 350 26.28 -4.81 9.56
C LYS A 350 26.04 -4.54 11.05
N ASP A 351 26.72 -3.57 11.63
CA ASP A 351 26.61 -3.25 13.06
C ASP A 351 25.71 -2.01 13.29
N SER A 352 24.97 -1.59 12.26
CA SER A 352 24.04 -0.46 12.34
C SER A 352 22.90 -0.73 13.35
N PRO A 353 22.51 0.28 14.16
CA PRO A 353 21.45 0.13 15.15
C PRO A 353 20.11 -0.33 14.58
N GLU A 354 19.82 0.00 13.33
CA GLU A 354 18.62 -0.44 12.64
C GLU A 354 18.56 -1.98 12.49
N THR A 355 19.72 -2.64 12.46
CA THR A 355 19.84 -4.08 12.28
C THR A 355 20.13 -4.82 13.59
N THR A 356 20.79 -4.17 14.55
CA THR A 356 21.24 -4.77 15.82
C THR A 356 20.38 -4.38 17.02
N LYS A 357 19.69 -3.23 17.02
CA LYS A 357 18.91 -2.75 18.16
C LYS A 357 17.43 -2.62 17.85
N ALA A 358 17.10 -2.07 16.69
CA ALA A 358 15.73 -1.85 16.27
C ALA A 358 14.96 -3.16 16.04
N PHE A 359 13.63 -3.07 16.07
CA PHE A 359 12.70 -4.18 15.90
C PHE A 359 11.44 -3.76 15.14
N LEU A 360 10.65 -4.74 14.70
CA LEU A 360 9.33 -4.52 14.09
C LEU A 360 8.28 -5.36 14.81
N LEU A 361 7.19 -4.74 15.28
CA LEU A 361 6.02 -5.48 15.77
C LEU A 361 5.37 -6.32 14.67
N ASN A 362 5.53 -5.92 13.40
CA ASN A 362 5.02 -6.62 12.22
C ASN A 362 5.28 -8.13 12.21
N HIS A 363 6.36 -8.60 12.84
CA HIS A 363 6.68 -10.03 12.87
C HIS A 363 5.61 -10.86 13.60
N ILE A 364 4.88 -10.24 14.54
CA ILE A 364 3.86 -10.89 15.36
C ILE A 364 2.46 -10.33 15.14
N ILE A 365 2.28 -9.36 14.24
CA ILE A 365 0.94 -8.96 13.77
C ILE A 365 0.43 -10.07 12.87
N THR A 366 -0.77 -10.55 13.14
CA THR A 366 -1.37 -11.69 12.43
C THR A 366 -2.13 -11.20 11.20
N GLU A 367 -1.94 -11.91 10.08
CA GLU A 367 -2.59 -11.71 8.79
C GLU A 367 -3.89 -12.53 8.64
N GLN A 368 -4.04 -13.55 9.48
CA GLN A 368 -5.20 -14.43 9.56
C GLN A 368 -5.63 -14.56 11.02
N LEU A 369 -6.94 -14.71 11.26
CA LEU A 369 -7.50 -15.14 12.54
C LEU A 369 -7.30 -16.65 12.72
N ALA A 370 -7.35 -17.12 13.96
CA ALA A 370 -7.34 -18.54 14.28
C ALA A 370 -8.48 -19.25 13.53
N PRO A 371 -8.26 -20.48 13.05
CA PRO A 371 -9.32 -21.26 12.44
C PRO A 371 -10.51 -21.42 13.38
N GLY A 372 -11.72 -21.21 12.85
CA GLY A 372 -12.96 -21.51 13.56
C GLY A 372 -13.16 -23.01 13.80
N ALA A 373 -14.24 -23.38 14.48
CA ALA A 373 -14.58 -24.79 14.76
C ALA A 373 -14.79 -25.65 13.49
N ASP A 374 -15.09 -25.02 12.36
CA ASP A 374 -15.20 -25.63 11.04
C ASP A 374 -13.87 -25.74 10.28
N GLY A 375 -12.76 -25.29 10.91
CA GLY A 375 -11.42 -25.26 10.33
C GLY A 375 -11.18 -24.11 9.36
N HIS A 376 -12.15 -23.21 9.15
CA HIS A 376 -11.98 -22.07 8.27
C HIS A 376 -11.29 -20.92 8.99
N ALA A 377 -10.24 -20.36 8.38
CA ALA A 377 -9.55 -19.17 8.89
C ALA A 377 -9.91 -17.95 8.01
N TYR A 378 -10.38 -16.89 8.65
CA TYR A 378 -10.58 -15.60 7.99
C TYR A 378 -9.28 -14.79 7.97
N SER A 379 -9.12 -13.91 6.99
CA SER A 379 -8.07 -12.88 7.08
C SER A 379 -8.33 -11.98 8.29
N ASN A 380 -7.27 -11.50 8.92
CA ASN A 380 -7.36 -10.51 9.98
C ASN A 380 -7.61 -9.12 9.36
N SER A 381 -8.85 -8.90 8.94
CA SER A 381 -9.29 -7.70 8.26
C SER A 381 -10.70 -7.31 8.68
N ASP A 382 -11.01 -6.03 8.48
CA ASP A 382 -12.35 -5.49 8.63
C ASP A 382 -13.34 -6.31 7.76
N PRO A 383 -14.41 -6.86 8.34
CA PRO A 383 -15.30 -7.81 7.65
C PRO A 383 -16.09 -7.20 6.49
N VAL A 384 -16.20 -5.87 6.41
CA VAL A 384 -16.98 -5.17 5.39
C VAL A 384 -16.07 -4.71 4.24
N THR A 385 -14.95 -4.08 4.56
CA THR A 385 -14.04 -3.44 3.60
C THR A 385 -12.88 -4.33 3.18
N GLY A 386 -12.54 -5.35 3.97
CA GLY A 386 -11.33 -6.16 3.79
C GLY A 386 -10.04 -5.43 4.17
N GLN A 387 -10.12 -4.27 4.80
CA GLN A 387 -8.93 -3.53 5.23
C GLN A 387 -8.20 -4.28 6.36
N ALA A 388 -6.89 -4.50 6.21
CA ALA A 388 -6.08 -5.22 7.20
C ALA A 388 -6.08 -4.55 8.58
N ALA A 389 -6.21 -5.35 9.65
CA ALA A 389 -6.31 -4.88 11.02
C ALA A 389 -4.93 -4.70 11.69
N TRP A 390 -4.38 -3.49 11.63
CA TRP A 390 -3.03 -3.16 12.14
C TRP A 390 -2.97 -2.81 13.63
N TYR A 391 -4.11 -2.56 14.27
CA TYR A 391 -4.19 -1.93 15.60
C TYR A 391 -4.84 -2.82 16.67
N ASP A 392 -5.11 -4.07 16.34
CA ASP A 392 -5.83 -5.01 17.23
C ASP A 392 -4.87 -5.99 17.93
N LEU A 393 -3.55 -5.80 17.79
CA LEU A 393 -2.54 -6.72 18.29
C LEU A 393 -2.59 -6.82 19.83
N ARG A 394 -2.83 -8.04 20.31
CA ARG A 394 -2.80 -8.45 21.72
C ARG A 394 -1.50 -9.17 22.05
N VAL A 395 -0.87 -8.83 23.17
CA VAL A 395 0.43 -9.38 23.59
C VAL A 395 0.52 -9.60 25.09
N GLN A 396 1.47 -10.43 25.49
CA GLN A 396 2.01 -10.50 26.83
C GLN A 396 3.44 -9.94 26.82
N LEU A 397 3.84 -9.30 27.92
CA LEU A 397 5.20 -8.85 28.15
C LEU A 397 5.92 -9.80 29.11
N GLN A 398 7.13 -10.19 28.76
CA GLN A 398 7.99 -11.00 29.62
C GLN A 398 9.39 -10.39 29.64
N LYS A 399 9.86 -9.96 30.82
CA LYS A 399 11.23 -9.47 30.99
C LYS A 399 12.22 -10.56 30.56
N CYS A 400 13.21 -10.18 29.75
CA CYS A 400 14.24 -11.11 29.30
C CYS A 400 15.10 -11.56 30.48
N ALA A 401 15.50 -12.84 30.47
CA ALA A 401 16.55 -13.32 31.36
C ALA A 401 17.89 -12.61 31.04
N PRO A 402 18.82 -12.48 32.00
CA PRO A 402 20.09 -11.78 31.78
C PRO A 402 20.88 -12.25 30.55
N GLU A 403 20.86 -13.55 30.26
CA GLU A 403 21.50 -14.17 29.09
C GLU A 403 20.83 -13.79 27.75
N ASP A 404 19.53 -13.47 27.77
CA ASP A 404 18.73 -13.11 26.60
C ASP A 404 18.67 -11.60 26.37
N ALA A 405 19.05 -10.80 27.37
CA ALA A 405 19.05 -9.33 27.38
C ALA A 405 20.19 -8.72 26.55
N THR A 406 20.33 -9.19 25.31
CA THR A 406 21.37 -8.80 24.36
C THR A 406 20.79 -8.23 23.06
N GLU A 407 21.57 -7.46 22.32
CA GLU A 407 21.17 -6.89 21.02
C GLU A 407 21.00 -7.98 19.92
N GLU A 408 21.66 -9.14 20.06
CA GLU A 408 21.79 -10.12 18.98
C GLU A 408 20.74 -11.24 18.96
N GLY A 409 20.01 -11.49 20.06
CA GLY A 409 19.08 -12.63 20.14
C GLY A 409 17.80 -12.48 19.29
N ASP A 410 17.37 -13.58 18.65
CA ASP A 410 16.11 -13.78 17.89
C ASP A 410 15.90 -12.83 16.68
N ARG A 411 16.92 -12.76 15.83
CA ARG A 411 16.91 -12.01 14.56
C ARG A 411 16.97 -12.96 13.37
N PHE A 412 16.38 -12.54 12.24
CA PHE A 412 16.54 -13.25 10.97
C PHE A 412 18.01 -13.35 10.55
N LYS A 413 18.39 -14.48 9.95
CA LYS A 413 19.73 -14.67 9.37
C LYS A 413 20.06 -13.51 8.42
N PRO A 414 21.31 -13.00 8.43
CA PRO A 414 21.73 -11.96 7.49
C PRO A 414 21.41 -12.34 6.04
N LEU A 415 21.08 -11.34 5.23
CA LEU A 415 20.94 -11.53 3.79
C LEU A 415 22.32 -11.82 3.17
N PRO A 416 22.37 -12.60 2.08
CA PRO A 416 23.61 -12.83 1.36
C PRO A 416 24.18 -11.52 0.81
N ASP A 417 25.50 -11.49 0.59
CA ASP A 417 26.19 -10.31 0.11
C ASP A 417 25.70 -9.89 -1.29
N ARG A 418 25.56 -8.57 -1.47
CA ARG A 418 24.93 -7.85 -2.60
C ARG A 418 25.49 -8.24 -3.98
N THR A 419 26.73 -8.71 -4.01
CA THR A 419 27.53 -8.89 -5.24
C THR A 419 27.70 -10.34 -5.63
N SER A 420 27.42 -11.29 -4.75
CA SER A 420 27.79 -12.70 -4.97
C SER A 420 26.97 -13.40 -6.06
N LYS A 421 25.88 -12.79 -6.55
CA LYS A 421 24.90 -13.45 -7.43
C LYS A 421 24.22 -12.56 -8.48
N VAL A 422 24.72 -11.37 -8.83
CA VAL A 422 24.23 -10.72 -10.05
C VAL A 422 24.82 -11.49 -11.24
N VAL A 423 24.12 -12.55 -11.64
CA VAL A 423 24.56 -13.47 -12.70
C VAL A 423 24.57 -12.75 -14.05
N HIS A 424 23.71 -11.74 -14.20
CA HIS A 424 23.54 -10.99 -15.44
C HIS A 424 22.95 -9.60 -15.14
N LYS A 425 23.55 -8.55 -15.71
CA LYS A 425 22.93 -7.22 -15.80
C LYS A 425 22.29 -7.16 -17.17
N GLY A 426 20.95 -7.27 -17.23
CA GLY A 426 20.24 -7.19 -18.50
C GLY A 426 19.99 -5.74 -18.89
N SER A 427 20.24 -5.39 -20.15
CA SER A 427 19.99 -4.07 -20.72
C SER A 427 18.49 -3.80 -20.97
N PHE A 428 17.66 -3.85 -19.92
CA PHE A 428 16.19 -3.65 -19.99
C PHE A 428 15.50 -4.40 -21.15
N GLY A 429 15.93 -5.64 -21.38
CA GLY A 429 15.38 -6.50 -22.41
C GLY A 429 15.95 -6.32 -23.81
N GLU A 430 16.94 -5.46 -24.05
CA GLU A 430 17.67 -5.41 -25.34
C GLU A 430 18.38 -6.75 -25.64
N GLU A 431 18.78 -7.45 -24.58
CA GLU A 431 19.45 -8.75 -24.67
C GLU A 431 18.49 -9.94 -24.65
N LEU A 432 17.17 -9.70 -24.53
CA LEU A 432 16.16 -10.74 -24.69
C LEU A 432 16.14 -11.14 -26.16
N THR A 433 17.00 -12.09 -26.49
CA THR A 433 17.15 -12.68 -27.81
C THR A 433 16.49 -14.05 -27.81
N GLY A 434 15.71 -14.33 -28.84
CA GLY A 434 14.96 -15.57 -28.98
C GLY A 434 13.82 -15.38 -29.96
N ALA A 435 13.47 -16.44 -30.69
CA ALA A 435 12.18 -16.47 -31.35
C ALA A 435 11.09 -16.46 -30.27
N ASP A 436 9.98 -15.77 -30.52
CA ASP A 436 8.75 -15.96 -29.77
C ASP A 436 8.51 -17.47 -29.68
N THR A 437 8.59 -18.02 -28.46
CA THR A 437 8.45 -19.46 -28.23
C THR A 437 6.99 -19.91 -28.33
N GLY A 438 6.07 -18.98 -28.63
CA GLY A 438 4.66 -19.16 -28.36
C GLY A 438 4.40 -19.22 -26.85
N GLY A 439 3.12 -19.19 -26.48
CA GLY A 439 2.70 -19.11 -25.08
C GLY A 439 2.21 -17.73 -24.65
N ALA A 440 2.01 -16.81 -25.60
CA ALA A 440 1.11 -15.68 -25.39
C ALA A 440 -0.24 -16.27 -24.97
N ALA A 441 -0.55 -16.20 -23.68
CA ALA A 441 -1.91 -16.44 -23.24
C ALA A 441 -2.78 -15.44 -24.00
N PRO A 442 -3.94 -15.85 -24.56
CA PRO A 442 -4.86 -14.89 -25.14
C PRO A 442 -5.07 -13.79 -24.11
N LEU A 443 -4.91 -12.53 -24.52
CA LEU A 443 -5.05 -11.39 -23.62
C LEU A 443 -6.48 -11.41 -23.09
N ARG A 444 -6.63 -11.83 -21.83
CA ARG A 444 -7.91 -11.87 -21.15
C ARG A 444 -8.09 -10.54 -20.46
N GLU A 445 -8.84 -9.65 -21.11
CA GLU A 445 -9.24 -8.40 -20.47
C GLU A 445 -10.05 -8.73 -19.22
N PHE A 446 -9.53 -8.34 -18.05
CA PHE A 446 -10.25 -8.47 -16.78
C PHE A 446 -10.99 -7.19 -16.42
N ILE A 447 -12.32 -7.24 -16.54
CA ILE A 447 -13.17 -6.16 -16.04
C ILE A 447 -13.61 -6.54 -14.62
N GLY A 448 -12.79 -6.13 -13.65
CA GLY A 448 -13.15 -6.19 -12.23
C GLY A 448 -14.42 -5.40 -11.98
N GLN A 449 -15.36 -5.94 -11.19
CA GLN A 449 -16.68 -5.34 -10.94
C GLN A 449 -17.47 -5.00 -12.23
N ARG A 450 -17.36 -5.83 -13.28
CA ARG A 450 -18.05 -5.65 -14.58
C ARG A 450 -19.50 -5.20 -14.46
N SER A 451 -20.30 -5.79 -13.57
CA SER A 451 -21.71 -5.40 -13.39
C SER A 451 -21.86 -3.93 -12.95
N ALA A 452 -21.03 -3.46 -12.03
CA ALA A 452 -21.05 -2.07 -11.59
C ALA A 452 -20.53 -1.15 -12.70
N ASN A 453 -19.43 -1.54 -13.35
CA ASN A 453 -18.84 -0.77 -14.44
C ASN A 453 -19.79 -0.65 -15.64
N ALA A 454 -20.55 -1.69 -15.97
CA ALA A 454 -21.56 -1.66 -17.04
C ALA A 454 -22.65 -0.60 -16.80
N SER A 455 -22.98 -0.31 -15.53
CA SER A 455 -23.96 0.72 -15.18
C SER A 455 -23.40 2.15 -15.26
N ALA A 456 -22.07 2.30 -15.18
CA ALA A 456 -21.41 3.61 -15.07
C ALA A 456 -20.55 3.99 -16.29
N ILE A 457 -20.14 3.01 -17.11
CA ILE A 457 -19.19 3.18 -18.21
C ILE A 457 -19.86 2.67 -19.51
N PRO A 458 -20.18 3.56 -20.44
CA PRO A 458 -20.75 3.18 -21.74
C PRO A 458 -19.90 2.15 -22.48
N GLY A 459 -20.53 1.12 -23.03
CA GLY A 459 -19.88 0.07 -23.83
C GLY A 459 -19.43 -1.17 -23.05
N ILE A 460 -19.44 -1.14 -21.71
CA ILE A 460 -19.20 -2.35 -20.91
C ILE A 460 -20.49 -3.14 -20.80
N ARG A 461 -20.51 -4.35 -21.36
CA ARG A 461 -21.64 -5.29 -21.22
C ARG A 461 -21.73 -5.82 -19.78
N PRO A 462 -22.94 -5.97 -19.21
CA PRO A 462 -23.14 -6.49 -17.86
C PRO A 462 -22.64 -7.95 -17.76
N GLY A 463 -22.15 -8.33 -16.58
CA GLY A 463 -21.54 -9.63 -16.34
C GLY A 463 -20.68 -9.71 -15.09
N ARG A 464 -19.88 -10.78 -14.94
CA ARG A 464 -19.00 -11.03 -13.79
C ARG A 464 -17.59 -11.39 -14.24
N GLY A 465 -16.60 -10.59 -13.84
CA GLY A 465 -15.21 -10.76 -14.29
C GLY A 465 -15.12 -10.66 -15.82
N ASN A 466 -14.82 -11.78 -16.49
CA ASN A 466 -14.68 -11.82 -17.96
C ASN A 466 -15.89 -12.41 -18.67
N GLN A 467 -16.89 -12.89 -17.92
CA GLN A 467 -18.12 -13.44 -18.49
C GLN A 467 -19.13 -12.31 -18.64
N VAL A 468 -19.70 -12.15 -19.84
CA VAL A 468 -20.92 -11.34 -20.00
C VAL A 468 -22.14 -12.20 -19.71
N GLU A 469 -23.25 -11.58 -19.31
CA GLU A 469 -24.49 -12.30 -19.00
C GLU A 469 -25.00 -13.16 -20.18
N GLU A 470 -24.64 -12.81 -21.41
CA GLU A 470 -24.96 -13.56 -22.64
C GLU A 470 -24.12 -14.84 -22.81
N ASP A 471 -22.98 -14.97 -22.10
CA ASP A 471 -22.09 -16.13 -22.15
C ASP A 471 -22.45 -17.19 -21.07
N ALA A 472 -23.41 -16.89 -20.20
CA ALA A 472 -23.74 -17.65 -18.98
C ALA A 472 -24.93 -18.60 -19.14
#